data_AF-A0A2K2V3P1-F1
#
_entry.id   AF-A0A2K2V3P1-F1
#
_cell.length_a   1.000
_cell.length_b   1.000
_cell.length_c   1.000
_cell.angle_alpha   90.00
_cell.angle_beta   90.00
_cell.angle_gamma   90.00
#
_symmetry.space_group_name_H-M   'P 1'
#
loop_
_entity.id
_entity.type
_entity.pdbx_description
1 polymer ?
#
loop_
_entity_poly.entity_id
_entity_poly.type
_entity_poly.pdbx_seq_one_letter_code
_entity_poly.pdbx_strand_id
1 'polypeptide(L)'
;FFLFSVFFTIMLIIPHIKNREMGWFQLKKNYGEIYYTASFAALSLLLWGLDRILAGLSMLFMAVGDSATGLVRSRILKERGKHISGSIAMFILCSAIGYYFYGIKGVLLSVVATLAEYQPWVDDNISVPLLTALTGILI
;
A
#
# COMPACT_ATOMS: atom_id res chain seq x y z
N PHE A 1 -14.04 2.89 11.97
CA PHE A 1 -13.13 2.86 10.81
C PHE A 1 -12.22 1.62 10.84
N PHE A 2 -11.30 1.48 11.81
CA PHE A 2 -10.40 0.31 11.91
C PHE A 2 -11.09 -1.06 12.03
N LEU A 3 -12.30 -1.12 12.62
CA LEU A 3 -13.05 -2.37 12.79
C LEU A 3 -13.30 -3.12 11.47
N PHE A 4 -13.55 -2.40 10.37
CA PHE A 4 -13.74 -3.03 9.06
C PHE A 4 -12.45 -3.66 8.56
N SER A 5 -11.31 -2.97 8.67
CA SER A 5 -10.01 -3.49 8.26
C SER A 5 -9.59 -4.72 9.09
N VAL A 6 -9.88 -4.71 10.40
CA VAL A 6 -9.67 -5.89 11.27
C VAL A 6 -10.58 -7.04 10.85
N PHE A 7 -11.86 -6.76 10.63
CA PHE A 7 -12.83 -7.76 10.16
C PHE A 7 -12.40 -8.40 8.84
N PHE A 8 -12.00 -7.61 7.84
CA PHE A 8 -11.50 -8.14 6.57
C PHE A 8 -10.21 -8.95 6.74
N THR A 9 -9.26 -8.48 7.57
CA THR A 9 -8.04 -9.25 7.88
C THR A 9 -8.39 -10.63 8.43
N ILE A 10 -9.33 -10.72 9.36
CA ILE A 10 -9.79 -12.00 9.94
C ILE A 10 -10.51 -12.84 8.88
N MET A 11 -11.36 -12.25 8.04
CA MET A 11 -12.02 -12.99 6.97
C MET A 11 -11.04 -13.58 5.97
N LEU A 12 -9.95 -12.87 5.66
CA LEU A 12 -8.96 -13.28 4.67
C LEU A 12 -7.96 -14.32 5.22
N ILE A 13 -7.62 -14.26 6.51
CA ILE A 13 -6.71 -15.23 7.12
C ILE A 13 -7.35 -16.61 7.30
N ILE A 14 -8.66 -16.68 7.54
CA ILE A 14 -9.37 -17.95 7.78
C ILE A 14 -9.24 -18.94 6.61
N PRO A 15 -9.49 -18.56 5.34
CA PRO A 15 -9.27 -19.43 4.18
C PRO A 15 -7.85 -19.97 4.09
N HIS A 16 -6.83 -19.14 4.33
CA HIS A 16 -5.43 -19.54 4.30
C HIS A 16 -5.10 -20.57 5.38
N ILE A 17 -5.55 -20.34 6.62
CA ILE A 17 -5.36 -21.30 7.72
C ILE A 17 -6.05 -22.63 7.41
N LYS A 18 -7.20 -22.59 6.74
CA LYS A 18 -7.96 -23.78 6.35
C LYS A 18 -7.44 -24.45 5.08
N ASN A 19 -6.41 -23.91 4.41
CA ASN A 19 -5.97 -24.35 3.08
C ASN A 19 -7.13 -24.42 2.07
N ARG A 20 -8.04 -23.45 2.15
CA ARG A 20 -9.22 -23.28 1.28
C ARG A 20 -9.19 -21.90 0.62
N GLU A 21 -8.04 -21.53 0.09
CA GLU A 21 -7.82 -20.24 -0.57
C GLU A 21 -8.81 -20.08 -1.73
N MET A 22 -9.44 -18.90 -1.82
CA MET A 22 -10.38 -18.59 -2.88
C MET A 22 -9.63 -18.34 -4.19
N GLY A 23 -9.40 -19.37 -5.01
CA GLY A 23 -8.51 -19.27 -6.19
C GLY A 23 -8.85 -18.22 -7.24
N TRP A 24 -10.04 -17.60 -7.19
CA TRP A 24 -10.42 -16.46 -8.03
C TRP A 24 -9.87 -15.11 -7.50
N PHE A 25 -9.39 -15.06 -6.25
CA PHE A 25 -8.93 -13.85 -5.56
C PHE A 25 -7.62 -14.07 -4.78
N GLN A 26 -7.55 -15.14 -3.99
CA GLN A 26 -6.39 -15.48 -3.16
C GLN A 26 -5.44 -16.40 -3.91
N LEU A 27 -4.15 -16.10 -3.78
CA LEU A 27 -3.08 -16.91 -4.34
C LEU A 27 -2.47 -17.79 -3.24
N LYS A 28 -2.31 -19.08 -3.53
CA LYS A 28 -1.74 -20.04 -2.57
C LYS A 28 -0.34 -19.60 -2.14
N LYS A 29 -0.09 -19.56 -0.82
CA LYS A 29 1.17 -19.08 -0.19
C LYS A 29 1.50 -17.60 -0.43
N ASN A 30 0.56 -16.80 -0.93
CA ASN A 30 0.70 -15.34 -1.00
C ASN A 30 -0.28 -14.74 0.00
N TYR A 31 0.19 -13.77 0.79
CA TYR A 31 -0.58 -13.14 1.86
C TYR A 31 -0.75 -11.63 1.65
N GLY A 32 -0.48 -11.12 0.44
CA GLY A 32 -0.53 -9.69 0.14
C GLY A 32 -1.87 -9.05 0.47
N GLU A 33 -2.98 -9.75 0.24
CA GLU A 33 -4.31 -9.24 0.59
C GLU A 33 -4.52 -9.12 2.10
N ILE A 34 -3.90 -10.00 2.89
CA ILE A 34 -3.94 -9.93 4.36
C ILE A 34 -3.08 -8.77 4.83
N TYR A 35 -1.87 -8.64 4.27
CA TYR A 35 -0.95 -7.55 4.59
C TYR A 35 -1.58 -6.19 4.28
N TYR A 36 -2.31 -6.07 3.16
CA TYR A 36 -3.02 -4.85 2.81
C TYR A 36 -4.04 -4.44 3.88
N THR A 37 -4.93 -5.36 4.26
CA THR A 37 -5.97 -5.05 5.26
C THR A 37 -5.40 -4.89 6.67
N ALA A 38 -4.33 -5.62 7.00
CA ALA A 38 -3.64 -5.53 8.27
C ALA A 38 -2.89 -4.19 8.41
N SER A 39 -2.19 -3.74 7.37
CA SER A 39 -1.54 -2.44 7.32
C SER A 39 -2.56 -1.30 7.50
N PHE A 40 -3.72 -1.39 6.87
CA PHE A 40 -4.80 -0.41 7.04
C PHE A 40 -5.34 -0.42 8.47
N ALA A 41 -5.54 -1.60 9.07
CA ALA A 41 -5.95 -1.71 10.47
C ALA A 41 -4.91 -1.08 11.42
N ALA A 42 -3.62 -1.38 11.21
CA ALA A 42 -2.53 -0.86 12.02
C ALA A 42 -2.41 0.67 11.91
N LEU A 43 -2.38 1.22 10.69
CA LEU A 43 -2.36 2.67 10.48
C LEU A 43 -3.58 3.37 11.09
N SER A 44 -4.76 2.77 10.95
CA SER A 44 -5.99 3.31 11.52
C SER A 44 -6.01 3.28 13.05
N LEU A 45 -5.40 2.28 13.67
CA LEU A 45 -5.33 2.17 15.13
C LEU A 45 -4.26 3.10 15.71
N LEU A 46 -3.07 3.12 15.09
CA LEU A 46 -1.89 3.78 15.65
C LEU A 46 -1.83 5.27 15.28
N LEU A 47 -2.19 5.61 14.03
CA LEU A 47 -1.90 6.94 13.48
C LEU A 47 -3.13 7.84 13.42
N TRP A 48 -4.34 7.29 13.39
CA TRP A 48 -5.58 8.09 13.28
C TRP A 48 -5.80 9.06 14.46
N GLY A 49 -5.31 8.72 15.66
CA GLY A 49 -5.36 9.62 16.81
C GLY A 49 -4.31 10.73 16.77
N LEU A 50 -3.18 10.48 16.10
CA LEU A 50 -2.04 11.39 16.04
C LEU A 50 -2.15 12.35 14.85
N ASP A 51 -2.33 11.80 13.65
CA ASP A 51 -2.51 12.55 12.42
C ASP A 51 -3.39 11.77 11.44
N ARG A 52 -4.64 12.20 11.31
CA ARG A 52 -5.64 11.58 10.43
C ARG A 52 -5.30 11.75 8.96
N ILE A 53 -4.69 12.88 8.60
CA ILE A 53 -4.37 13.17 7.20
C ILE A 53 -3.20 12.27 6.80
N LEU A 54 -2.17 12.12 7.63
CA LEU A 54 -1.06 11.22 7.36
C LEU A 54 -1.52 9.76 7.30
N ALA A 55 -2.39 9.32 8.23
CA ALA A 55 -2.95 7.98 8.20
C ALA A 55 -3.69 7.73 6.87
N GLY A 56 -4.57 8.67 6.49
CA GLY A 56 -5.27 8.65 5.21
C GLY A 56 -4.32 8.62 4.02
N LEU A 57 -3.30 9.46 4.02
CA LEU A 57 -2.34 9.59 2.94
C LEU A 57 -1.53 8.32 2.72
N SER A 58 -1.02 7.69 3.79
CA SER A 58 -0.26 6.44 3.72
C SER A 58 -1.12 5.29 3.17
N MET A 59 -2.39 5.21 3.58
CA MET A 59 -3.35 4.26 3.02
C MET A 59 -3.65 4.55 1.55
N LEU A 60 -3.79 5.84 1.19
CA LEU A 60 -4.10 6.27 -0.17
C LEU A 60 -2.94 6.01 -1.13
N PHE A 61 -1.71 6.28 -0.72
CA PHE A 61 -0.50 5.96 -1.48
C PHE A 61 -0.40 4.47 -1.77
N MET A 62 -0.70 3.63 -0.79
CA MET A 62 -0.75 2.19 -1.00
C MET A 62 -1.86 1.80 -1.99
N ALA A 63 -3.11 2.16 -1.71
CA ALA A 63 -4.25 1.75 -2.52
C ALA A 63 -4.18 2.24 -3.98
N VAL A 64 -3.91 3.54 -4.15
CA VAL A 64 -3.99 4.22 -5.44
C VAL A 64 -2.68 4.08 -6.20
N GLY A 65 -1.54 4.18 -5.50
CA GLY A 65 -0.21 3.98 -6.09
C GLY A 65 -0.03 2.57 -6.64
N ASP A 66 -0.40 1.55 -5.85
CA ASP A 66 -0.30 0.15 -6.28
C ASP A 66 -1.29 -0.21 -7.40
N SER A 67 -2.50 0.34 -7.35
CA SER A 67 -3.44 0.21 -8.47
C SER A 67 -2.88 0.80 -9.77
N ALA A 68 -2.19 1.94 -9.68
CA ALA A 68 -1.57 2.58 -10.84
C ALA A 68 -0.36 1.79 -11.38
N THR A 69 0.53 1.30 -10.50
CA THR A 69 1.64 0.42 -10.91
C THR A 69 1.12 -0.85 -11.57
N GLY A 70 0.12 -1.50 -10.97
CA GLY A 70 -0.52 -2.70 -11.50
C GLY A 70 -1.13 -2.48 -12.88
N LEU A 71 -1.90 -1.40 -13.06
CA LEU A 71 -2.54 -1.07 -14.34
C LEU A 71 -1.51 -0.76 -15.44
N VAL A 72 -0.48 0.02 -15.13
CA VAL A 72 0.56 0.39 -16.10
C VAL A 72 1.41 -0.81 -16.45
N ARG A 73 1.78 -1.65 -15.47
CA ARG A 73 2.54 -2.88 -15.70
C ARG A 73 1.76 -3.87 -16.55
N SER A 74 0.46 -4.06 -16.26
CA SER A 74 -0.39 -4.98 -17.04
C SER A 74 -0.51 -4.61 -18.53
N ARG A 75 -0.28 -3.35 -18.90
CA ARG A 75 -0.32 -2.91 -20.30
C ARG A 75 1.02 -3.04 -21.01
N ILE A 76 2.12 -3.01 -20.26
CA ILE A 76 3.48 -2.97 -20.81
C ILE A 76 4.14 -4.35 -20.76
N LEU A 77 4.00 -5.06 -19.64
CA LEU A 77 4.57 -6.39 -19.47
C LEU A 77 3.56 -7.47 -19.84
N LYS A 78 4.05 -8.49 -20.53
CA LYS A 78 3.30 -9.72 -20.82
C LYS A 78 3.33 -10.71 -19.65
N GLU A 79 4.28 -10.56 -18.74
CA GLU A 79 4.49 -11.43 -17.58
C GLU A 79 4.54 -10.61 -16.28
N ARG A 80 4.28 -11.25 -15.14
CA ARG A 80 4.36 -10.60 -13.83
C ARG A 80 5.80 -10.20 -13.53
N GLY A 81 6.04 -8.90 -13.37
CA GLY A 81 7.35 -8.37 -12.98
C GLY A 81 7.26 -6.90 -12.56
N LYS A 82 8.27 -6.44 -11.82
CA LYS A 82 8.45 -5.02 -11.54
C LYS A 82 9.09 -4.36 -12.75
N HIS A 83 8.55 -3.22 -13.15
CA HIS A 83 9.07 -2.40 -14.23
C HIS A 83 9.00 -0.93 -13.85
N ILE A 84 9.98 -0.17 -14.31
CA ILE A 84 10.19 1.23 -13.93
C ILE A 84 9.00 2.12 -14.33
N SER A 85 8.30 1.77 -15.40
CA SER A 85 7.09 2.50 -15.83
C SER A 85 5.99 2.50 -14.76
N GLY A 86 5.84 1.40 -14.02
CA GLY A 86 4.90 1.33 -12.90
C GLY A 86 5.30 2.30 -11.79
N SER A 87 6.58 2.28 -11.40
CA SER A 87 7.08 3.16 -10.34
C SER A 87 7.02 4.64 -10.73
N ILE A 88 7.22 4.98 -12.01
CA ILE A 88 6.99 6.35 -12.53
C ILE A 88 5.52 6.75 -12.38
N ALA A 89 4.59 5.86 -12.72
CA ALA A 89 3.15 6.14 -12.59
C ALA A 89 2.73 6.36 -11.14
N MET A 90 3.19 5.50 -10.23
CA MET A 90 3.01 5.68 -8.79
C MET A 90 3.60 7.00 -8.32
N PHE A 91 4.84 7.33 -8.73
CA PHE A 91 5.48 8.56 -8.31
C PHE A 91 4.67 9.80 -8.73
N ILE A 92 4.22 9.87 -9.98
CA ILE A 92 3.42 11.01 -10.47
C ILE A 92 2.12 11.13 -9.68
N LEU A 93 1.39 10.03 -9.51
CA LEU A 93 0.08 10.02 -8.87
C LEU A 93 0.17 10.32 -7.37
N CYS A 94 1.09 9.65 -6.66
CA CYS A 94 1.35 9.89 -5.25
C CYS A 94 1.95 11.29 -5.01
N SER A 95 2.73 11.85 -5.94
CA SER A 95 3.22 13.23 -5.82
C SER A 95 2.08 14.24 -5.93
N ALA A 96 1.14 14.06 -6.85
CA ALA A 96 -0.03 14.93 -6.98
C ALA A 96 -0.89 14.89 -5.70
N ILE A 97 -1.19 13.68 -5.21
CA ILE A 97 -1.95 13.47 -3.97
C ILE A 97 -1.19 14.03 -2.76
N GLY A 98 0.10 13.71 -2.63
CA GLY A 98 0.96 14.15 -1.54
C GLY A 98 1.08 15.67 -1.50
N TYR A 99 1.31 16.30 -2.65
CA TYR A 99 1.38 17.75 -2.74
C TYR A 99 0.08 18.43 -2.31
N TYR A 100 -1.06 17.86 -2.69
CA TYR A 100 -2.37 18.39 -2.29
C TYR A 100 -2.55 18.43 -0.76
N PHE A 101 -2.09 17.39 -0.03
CA PHE A 101 -2.27 17.31 1.42
C PHE A 101 -1.12 17.89 2.26
N TYR A 102 0.13 17.75 1.80
CA TYR A 102 1.35 18.09 2.56
C TYR A 102 2.34 18.99 1.79
N GLY A 103 1.95 19.53 0.64
CA GLY A 103 2.82 20.38 -0.18
C GLY A 103 4.13 19.67 -0.56
N ILE A 104 5.26 20.38 -0.45
CA ILE A 104 6.57 19.81 -0.80
C ILE A 104 6.95 18.60 0.05
N LYS A 105 6.52 18.55 1.33
CA LYS A 105 6.74 17.38 2.19
C LYS A 105 6.01 16.16 1.65
N GLY A 106 4.82 16.35 1.09
CA GLY A 106 4.06 15.27 0.46
C GLY A 106 4.73 14.69 -0.79
N VAL A 107 5.47 15.51 -1.54
CA VAL A 107 6.31 15.02 -2.65
C VAL A 107 7.51 14.23 -2.12
N LEU A 108 8.10 14.62 -1.00
CA LEU A 108 9.13 13.79 -0.35
C LEU A 108 8.57 12.43 0.06
N LEU A 109 7.36 12.41 0.65
CA LEU A 109 6.67 11.17 1.01
C LEU A 109 6.40 10.28 -0.21
N SER A 110 6.03 10.85 -1.36
CA SER A 110 5.80 10.06 -2.57
C SER A 110 7.08 9.44 -3.13
N VAL A 111 8.22 10.11 -3.00
CA VAL A 111 9.54 9.52 -3.32
C VAL A 111 9.78 8.31 -2.44
N VAL A 112 9.62 8.44 -1.12
CA VAL A 112 9.82 7.33 -0.18
C VAL A 112 8.87 6.17 -0.46
N ALA A 113 7.58 6.46 -0.69
CA ALA A 113 6.59 5.45 -1.05
C ALA A 113 6.95 4.71 -2.34
N THR A 114 7.43 5.43 -3.36
CA THR A 114 7.86 4.82 -4.64
C THR A 114 9.09 3.94 -4.45
N LEU A 115 10.06 4.36 -3.64
CA LEU A 115 11.23 3.54 -3.30
C LEU A 115 10.83 2.29 -2.50
N ALA A 116 9.87 2.42 -1.59
CA ALA A 116 9.30 1.33 -0.81
C ALA A 116 8.54 0.31 -1.68
N GLU A 117 7.90 0.76 -2.77
CA GLU A 117 7.30 -0.11 -3.78
C GLU A 117 8.38 -0.78 -4.63
N TYR A 118 9.41 -0.06 -5.05
CA TYR A 118 10.41 -0.57 -5.98
C TYR A 118 11.26 -1.71 -5.39
N GLN A 119 11.57 -1.64 -4.10
CA GLN A 119 12.43 -2.62 -3.45
C GLN A 119 11.86 -4.07 -3.46
N PRO A 120 12.70 -5.12 -3.47
CA PRO A 120 12.25 -6.51 -3.60
C PRO A 120 12.18 -7.32 -2.29
N TRP A 121 12.57 -6.75 -1.16
CA TRP A 121 12.79 -7.49 0.10
C TRP A 121 11.52 -7.65 0.96
N VAL A 122 10.68 -6.61 0.99
CA VAL A 122 9.45 -6.57 1.79
C VAL A 122 8.25 -6.42 0.88
N ASP A 123 7.14 -7.04 1.24
CA ASP A 123 5.86 -6.88 0.54
C ASP A 123 5.44 -5.40 0.53
N ASP A 124 5.02 -4.89 -0.63
CA ASP A 124 4.66 -3.50 -0.84
C ASP A 124 3.45 -3.08 0.01
N ASN A 125 2.51 -4.01 0.23
CA ASN A 125 1.37 -3.82 1.13
C ASN A 125 1.77 -3.52 2.58
N ILE A 126 3.03 -3.78 2.95
CA ILE A 126 3.61 -3.42 4.25
C ILE A 126 4.55 -2.23 4.10
N SER A 127 5.53 -2.31 3.19
CA SER A 127 6.62 -1.33 3.10
C SER A 127 6.14 0.07 2.75
N VAL A 128 5.22 0.20 1.79
CA VAL A 128 4.69 1.50 1.33
C VAL A 128 3.95 2.23 2.45
N PRO A 129 2.90 1.65 3.08
CA PRO A 129 2.18 2.34 4.15
C PRO A 129 3.07 2.62 5.36
N LEU A 130 3.96 1.68 5.72
CA LEU A 130 4.83 1.81 6.88
C LEU A 130 5.86 2.93 6.71
N LEU A 131 6.59 2.94 5.59
CA LEU A 131 7.65 3.93 5.36
C LEU A 131 7.06 5.31 5.11
N THR A 132 5.91 5.41 4.42
CA THR A 132 5.20 6.69 4.27
C THR A 132 4.80 7.25 5.64
N ALA A 133 4.20 6.43 6.50
CA ALA A 133 3.80 6.84 7.84
C ALA A 133 5.00 7.24 8.71
N LEU A 134 6.05 6.40 8.73
CA LEU A 134 7.24 6.66 9.54
C LEU A 134 7.94 7.94 9.11
N THR A 135 8.16 8.14 7.80
CA THR A 135 8.76 9.38 7.30
C THR A 135 7.87 10.58 7.60
N GLY A 136 6.55 10.47 7.44
CA GLY A 136 5.63 11.57 7.72
C GLY A 136 5.60 12.00 9.19
N ILE A 137 5.81 11.09 10.13
CA ILE A 137 5.93 11.43 11.56
C ILE A 137 7.24 12.20 11.84
N LEU A 138 8.30 11.94 11.07
CA LEU A 138 9.63 12.51 11.31
C LEU A 138 9.83 13.91 10.72
N ILE A 139 8.96 14.36 9.80
CA ILE A 139 9.16 15.61 9.02
C ILE A 139 8.09 16.67 9.26
#